data_AF-A0A7Y9JPQ9-F1
#
_entry.id   AF-A0A7Y9JPQ9-F1
#
_cell.length_a   1.000
_cell.length_b   1.000
_cell.length_c   1.000
_cell.angle_alpha   90.00
_cell.angle_beta   90.00
_cell.angle_gamma   90.00
#
_symmetry.space_group_name_H-M   'P 1'
#
loop_
_entity.id
_entity.type
_entity.pdbx_description
1 polymer ?
#
loop_
_entity_poly.entity_id
_entity_poly.type
_entity_poly.pdbx_seq_one_letter_code
_entity_poly.pdbx_strand_id
1 'polypeptide(L)'
;MTQQLRTSSDARSRARVSTRTASTRTTSTRTSTRPGARDQGLDPALERARRDALRDRHTEGLTRLMTARDDLRGVHALADLVDDAVRWSV
;
A
#
# COMPACT_ATOMS: atom_id res chain seq x y z
N MET A 1 33.10 -12.45 49.17
CA MET A 1 31.80 -12.86 48.62
C MET A 1 31.61 -12.16 47.27
N THR A 2 31.28 -12.94 46.27
CA THR A 2 31.44 -12.71 44.83
C THR A 2 30.32 -11.89 44.19
N GLN A 3 30.73 -10.93 43.35
CA GLN A 3 30.20 -10.57 42.03
C GLN A 3 28.74 -10.95 41.71
N GLN A 4 27.91 -9.94 41.45
CA GLN A 4 26.73 -10.07 40.59
C GLN A 4 26.77 -8.93 39.56
N LEU A 5 27.51 -9.18 38.48
CA LEU A 5 27.44 -8.45 37.21
C LEU A 5 26.08 -8.77 36.58
N ARG A 6 25.10 -7.88 36.76
CA ARG A 6 23.84 -7.95 36.01
C ARG A 6 24.04 -7.26 34.67
N THR A 7 24.11 -8.09 33.64
CA THR A 7 24.06 -7.73 32.23
C THR A 7 22.76 -6.96 31.95
N SER A 8 22.84 -5.63 31.86
CA SER A 8 21.72 -4.83 31.33
C SER A 8 21.73 -4.95 29.80
N SER A 9 21.07 -5.99 29.33
CA SER A 9 20.74 -6.21 27.92
C SER A 9 19.80 -5.11 27.43
N ASP A 10 20.27 -4.41 26.40
CA ASP A 10 19.53 -4.01 25.21
C ASP A 10 18.07 -3.54 25.39
N ALA A 11 17.88 -2.22 25.37
CA ALA A 11 16.62 -1.62 24.96
C ALA A 11 16.93 -0.44 24.05
N ARG A 12 17.37 -0.79 22.84
CA ARG A 12 17.53 0.08 21.68
C ARG A 12 16.26 0.93 21.49
N SER A 13 16.30 2.13 22.06
CA SER A 13 15.26 3.15 21.98
C SER A 13 15.16 3.65 20.55
N ARG A 14 14.34 2.98 19.74
CA ARG A 14 13.90 3.49 18.45
C ARG A 14 12.60 4.26 18.70
N ALA A 15 12.78 5.56 18.94
CA ALA A 15 11.74 6.56 18.84
C ALA A 15 11.00 6.36 17.52
N ARG A 16 9.76 5.89 17.61
CA ARG A 16 8.84 5.80 16.48
C ARG A 16 8.52 7.22 16.05
N VAL A 17 9.04 7.63 14.89
CA VAL A 17 8.59 8.84 14.19
C VAL A 17 7.12 8.63 13.83
N SER A 18 6.22 9.22 14.59
CA SER A 18 4.80 9.31 14.25
C SER A 18 4.63 10.27 13.08
N THR A 19 4.56 9.73 11.86
CA THR A 19 4.10 10.50 10.69
C THR A 19 2.59 10.69 10.80
N ARG A 20 2.21 11.79 11.45
CA ARG A 20 0.84 12.30 11.48
C ARG A 20 0.50 12.88 10.11
N THR A 21 0.06 12.02 9.18
CA THR A 21 -0.48 12.49 7.90
C THR A 21 -1.79 13.22 8.18
N ALA A 22 -1.79 14.54 7.93
CA ALA A 22 -2.97 15.39 8.05
C ALA A 22 -4.03 14.92 7.03
N SER A 23 -5.10 14.31 7.54
CA SER A 23 -6.27 13.94 6.76
C SER A 23 -7.11 15.19 6.50
N THR A 24 -6.99 15.78 5.32
CA THR A 24 -7.89 16.84 4.83
C THR A 24 -9.24 16.21 4.49
N ARG A 25 -10.06 16.03 5.52
CA ARG A 25 -11.45 15.59 5.40
C ARG A 25 -12.30 16.78 4.95
N THR A 26 -12.45 16.95 3.64
CA THR A 26 -13.47 17.83 3.06
C THR A 26 -14.82 17.09 3.08
N THR A 27 -15.57 17.24 4.17
CA THR A 27 -16.98 16.82 4.24
C THR A 27 -17.85 17.85 3.52
N SER A 28 -18.09 17.64 2.22
CA SER A 28 -19.23 18.25 1.54
C SER A 28 -20.46 17.38 1.76
N THR A 29 -21.32 17.82 2.69
CA THR A 29 -22.68 17.33 2.89
C THR A 29 -23.52 17.64 1.64
N ARG A 30 -23.63 16.65 0.74
CA ARG A 30 -24.75 16.58 -0.21
C ARG A 30 -25.78 15.61 0.35
N THR A 31 -26.82 16.16 0.94
CA THR A 31 -28.08 15.47 1.23
C THR A 31 -28.65 14.97 -0.09
N SER A 32 -28.40 13.69 -0.39
CA SER A 32 -29.03 12.98 -1.50
C SER A 32 -29.95 11.94 -0.90
N THR A 33 -31.21 12.30 -0.68
CA THR A 33 -32.28 11.35 -0.38
C THR A 33 -32.42 10.41 -1.58
N ARG A 34 -31.75 9.25 -1.53
CA ARG A 34 -31.90 8.16 -2.49
C ARG A 34 -32.96 7.20 -1.95
N PRO A 35 -34.18 7.15 -2.51
CA PRO A 35 -35.13 6.10 -2.17
C PRO A 35 -34.66 4.79 -2.80
N GLY A 36 -34.59 3.73 -2.00
CA GLY A 36 -34.18 2.40 -2.44
C GLY A 36 -32.76 2.04 -2.00
N ALA A 37 -32.60 1.84 -0.69
CA ALA A 37 -31.63 0.90 -0.16
C ALA A 37 -31.98 -0.50 -0.67
N ARG A 38 -31.59 -0.80 -1.90
CA ARG A 38 -31.41 -2.19 -2.30
C ARG A 38 -30.09 -2.60 -1.68
N ASP A 39 -30.22 -3.38 -0.63
CA ASP A 39 -29.24 -4.34 -0.17
C ASP A 39 -28.96 -5.34 -1.32
N GLN A 40 -28.37 -4.84 -2.41
CA GLN A 40 -27.72 -5.70 -3.38
C GLN A 40 -26.45 -6.10 -2.66
N GLY A 41 -26.49 -7.26 -2.00
CA GLY A 41 -25.29 -7.96 -1.58
C GLY A 41 -24.40 -8.06 -2.81
N LEU A 42 -23.43 -7.15 -2.92
CA LEU A 42 -22.40 -7.21 -3.92
C LEU A 42 -21.71 -8.54 -3.68
N ASP A 43 -21.87 -9.46 -4.62
CA ASP A 43 -21.23 -10.76 -4.55
C ASP A 43 -19.73 -10.50 -4.27
N PRO A 44 -19.21 -10.91 -3.10
CA PRO A 44 -17.84 -10.64 -2.73
C PRO A 44 -16.86 -11.24 -3.75
N ALA A 45 -17.25 -12.29 -4.47
CA ALA A 45 -16.47 -12.86 -5.56
C ALA A 45 -16.41 -11.92 -6.78
N LEU A 46 -17.53 -11.32 -7.18
CA LEU A 46 -17.57 -10.35 -8.27
C LEU A 46 -16.73 -9.11 -7.95
N GLU A 47 -16.81 -8.62 -6.72
CA GLU A 47 -15.98 -7.51 -6.25
C GLU A 47 -14.50 -7.86 -6.17
N ARG A 48 -14.14 -9.12 -5.91
CA ARG A 48 -12.75 -9.58 -5.96
C ARG A 48 -12.26 -9.62 -7.40
N ALA A 49 -13.02 -10.27 -8.29
CA ALA A 49 -12.71 -10.35 -9.71
C ALA A 49 -12.52 -8.98 -10.37
N ARG A 50 -13.31 -7.97 -9.97
CA ARG A 50 -13.14 -6.58 -10.44
C ARG A 50 -11.82 -5.96 -9.99
N ARG A 51 -11.42 -6.17 -8.74
CA ARG A 51 -10.15 -5.67 -8.20
C ARG A 51 -8.97 -6.38 -8.84
N ASP A 52 -9.07 -7.68 -9.03
CA ASP A 52 -8.03 -8.50 -9.66
C ASP A 52 -7.84 -8.06 -11.12
N ALA A 53 -8.93 -7.93 -11.88
CA ALA A 53 -8.86 -7.44 -13.26
C ALA A 53 -8.30 -6.00 -13.38
N LEU A 54 -8.55 -5.14 -12.38
CA LEU A 54 -7.96 -3.79 -12.34
C LEU A 54 -6.47 -3.86 -12.02
N ARG A 55 -6.08 -4.70 -11.06
CA ARG A 55 -4.68 -4.95 -10.70
C ARG A 55 -3.91 -5.47 -11.91
N ASP A 56 -4.45 -6.45 -12.64
CA ASP A 56 -3.81 -7.06 -13.81
C ASP A 56 -3.57 -6.04 -14.92
N ARG A 57 -4.56 -5.20 -15.24
CA ARG A 57 -4.37 -4.11 -16.22
C ARG A 57 -3.32 -3.11 -15.78
N HIS A 58 -3.22 -2.86 -14.47
CA HIS A 58 -2.25 -1.93 -13.93
C HIS A 58 -0.83 -2.51 -13.95
N THR A 59 -0.67 -3.77 -13.57
CA THR A 59 0.63 -4.48 -13.60
C THR A 59 1.13 -4.64 -15.03
N GLU A 60 0.25 -4.94 -16.00
CA GLU A 60 0.60 -4.96 -17.41
C GLU A 60 1.11 -3.59 -17.90
N GLY A 61 0.39 -2.51 -17.55
CA GLY A 61 0.77 -1.14 -17.91
C GLY A 61 2.12 -0.72 -17.31
N LEU A 62 2.34 -1.04 -16.02
CA LEU A 62 3.61 -0.79 -15.34
C LEU A 62 4.75 -1.61 -15.95
N THR A 63 4.51 -2.87 -16.30
CA THR A 63 5.50 -3.73 -16.96
C THR A 63 5.94 -3.11 -18.28
N ARG A 64 4.99 -2.70 -19.13
CA ARG A 64 5.29 -2.04 -20.42
C ARG A 64 6.08 -0.74 -20.23
N LEU A 65 5.70 0.06 -19.24
CA LEU A 65 6.41 1.32 -18.94
C LEU A 65 7.83 1.06 -18.44
N MET A 66 8.02 0.08 -17.55
CA MET A 66 9.34 -0.28 -17.00
C MET A 66 10.23 -0.98 -18.02
N THR A 67 9.67 -1.64 -19.04
CA THR A 67 10.43 -2.13 -20.19
C THR A 67 10.87 -0.99 -21.10
N ALA A 68 10.00 0.00 -21.34
CA ALA A 68 10.34 1.16 -22.16
C ALA A 68 11.35 2.10 -21.49
N ARG A 69 11.41 2.09 -20.15
CA ARG A 69 12.30 2.93 -19.33
C ARG A 69 13.30 2.10 -18.52
N ASP A 70 13.97 1.18 -19.20
CA ASP A 70 15.01 0.35 -18.61
C ASP A 70 16.17 1.20 -18.04
N ASP A 71 16.39 2.38 -18.62
CA ASP A 71 17.38 3.39 -18.20
C ASP A 71 17.22 3.87 -16.75
N LEU A 72 16.01 3.79 -16.20
CA LEU A 72 15.74 4.22 -14.83
C LEU A 72 16.02 3.15 -13.76
N ARG A 73 16.17 1.89 -14.16
CA ARG A 73 16.40 0.78 -13.22
C ARG A 73 17.79 0.90 -12.60
N GLY A 74 17.89 0.72 -11.30
CA GLY A 74 19.10 0.88 -10.50
C GLY A 74 19.57 2.32 -10.30
N VAL A 75 19.01 3.28 -11.05
CA VAL A 75 19.34 4.71 -10.95
C VAL A 75 18.28 5.44 -10.12
N HIS A 76 17.00 5.11 -10.34
CA HIS A 76 15.89 5.80 -9.70
C HIS A 76 15.15 4.86 -8.75
N ALA A 77 15.24 5.14 -7.45
CA ALA A 77 14.67 4.31 -6.38
C ALA A 77 13.17 3.99 -6.56
N LEU A 78 12.39 4.91 -7.16
CA LEU A 78 10.97 4.63 -7.47
C LEU A 78 10.82 3.56 -8.56
N ALA A 79 11.67 3.56 -9.58
CA ALA A 79 11.62 2.55 -10.64
C ALA A 79 11.97 1.17 -10.07
N ASP A 80 12.97 1.11 -9.19
CA ASP A 80 13.34 -0.13 -8.48
C ASP A 80 12.22 -0.65 -7.59
N LEU A 81 11.56 0.23 -6.85
CA LEU A 81 10.40 -0.12 -6.03
C LEU A 81 9.24 -0.64 -6.87
N VAL A 82 8.93 0.03 -7.98
CA VAL A 82 7.84 -0.37 -8.87
C VAL A 82 8.15 -1.70 -9.54
N ASP A 83 9.39 -1.92 -9.98
CA ASP A 83 9.81 -3.19 -10.57
C ASP A 83 9.72 -4.35 -9.56
N ASP A 84 10.16 -4.13 -8.32
CA ASP A 84 10.00 -5.12 -7.24
C ASP A 84 8.50 -5.39 -6.96
N ALA A 85 7.68 -4.35 -6.89
CA ALA A 85 6.24 -4.49 -6.68
C ALA A 85 5.54 -5.27 -7.82
N VAL A 86 5.94 -5.04 -9.08
CA VAL A 86 5.43 -5.79 -10.24
C VAL A 86 5.91 -7.24 -10.19
N ARG A 87 7.18 -7.48 -9.84
CA ARG A 87 7.76 -8.82 -9.73
C ARG A 87 7.01 -9.71 -8.73
N TRP A 88 6.55 -9.16 -7.61
CA TRP A 88 5.76 -9.88 -6.60
C TRP A 88 4.25 -9.82 -6.82
N SER A 89 3.80 -9.21 -7.92
CA SER A 89 2.37 -9.08 -8.22
C SER A 89 1.78 -10.30 -8.94
N VAL A 90 2.64 -11.19 -9.44
CA VAL A 90 2.30 -12.44 -10.16
C VAL A 90 2.08 -13.59 -9.18
#